data_AF-A0A842QSG5-F1
#
_entry.id   AF-A0A842QSG5-F1
#
_cell.length_a   1.000
_cell.length_b   1.000
_cell.length_c   1.000
_cell.angle_alpha   90.00
_cell.angle_beta   90.00
_cell.angle_gamma   90.00
#
_symmetry.space_group_name_H-M   'P 1'
#
loop_
_entity.id
_entity.type
_entity.pdbx_description
1 polymer ?
#
loop_
_entity_poly.entity_id
_entity_poly.type
_entity_poly.pdbx_seq_one_letter_code
_entity_poly.pdbx_strand_id
1 'polypeptide(L)'
;MVETDMANVNNMRADQIQRLVRSTKKYAAIKNKKITTVDPIIRVCKKMYPTITYRELMELSQTTLRIILGETATSNYQTTLLTHL
;
A
#
# COMPACT_ATOMS: atom_id res chain seq x y z
N MET A 1 -14.25 21.35 9.26
CA MET A 1 -14.84 20.04 8.96
C MET A 1 -14.09 19.25 7.88
N VAL A 2 -13.40 19.88 6.93
CA VAL A 2 -12.72 19.15 5.82
C VAL A 2 -11.44 18.41 6.24
N GLU A 3 -10.74 18.87 7.28
CA GLU A 3 -9.46 18.29 7.71
C GLU A 3 -9.60 16.91 8.38
N THR A 4 -10.69 16.69 9.12
CA THR A 4 -10.95 15.42 9.83
C THR A 4 -11.22 14.28 8.85
N ASP A 5 -11.90 14.57 7.74
CA ASP A 5 -12.23 13.58 6.71
C ASP A 5 -10.99 13.15 5.91
N MET A 6 -10.11 14.10 5.57
CA MET A 6 -8.84 13.79 4.88
C MET A 6 -7.90 12.94 5.73
N ALA A 7 -7.78 13.23 7.03
CA ALA A 7 -6.97 12.43 7.94
C ALA A 7 -7.49 10.98 8.04
N ASN A 8 -8.81 10.80 8.11
CA ASN A 8 -9.43 9.48 8.17
C ASN A 8 -9.20 8.66 6.90
N VAL A 9 -9.36 9.28 5.72
CA VAL A 9 -9.11 8.60 4.43
C VAL A 9 -7.64 8.17 4.30
N ASN A 10 -6.70 9.01 4.74
CA ASN A 10 -5.28 8.69 4.72
C ASN A 10 -4.95 7.50 5.64
N ASN A 11 -5.52 7.46 6.85
CA ASN A 11 -5.34 6.36 7.78
C ASN A 11 -5.91 5.03 7.23
N MET A 12 -7.10 5.08 6.62
CA MET A 12 -7.70 3.89 6.01
C MET A 12 -6.83 3.33 4.88
N ARG A 13 -6.26 4.20 4.04
CA ARG A 13 -5.37 3.80 2.93
C ARG A 13 -4.05 3.23 3.45
N ALA A 14 -3.47 3.83 4.48
CA ALA A 14 -2.25 3.31 5.12
C ALA A 14 -2.47 1.90 5.69
N ASP A 15 -3.59 1.68 6.38
CA ASP A 15 -3.96 0.37 6.91
C ASP A 15 -4.16 -0.67 5.81
N GLN A 16 -4.82 -0.30 4.70
CA GLN A 16 -5.00 -1.19 3.55
C GLN A 16 -3.65 -1.63 2.96
N ILE A 17 -2.70 -0.71 2.83
CA ILE A 17 -1.35 -0.99 2.34
C ILE A 17 -0.61 -1.92 3.32
N GLN A 18 -0.66 -1.64 4.63
CA GLN A 18 -0.01 -2.51 5.62
C GLN A 18 -0.57 -3.93 5.61
N ARG A 19 -1.90 -4.07 5.52
CA ARG A 19 -2.56 -5.38 5.39
C ARG A 19 -2.12 -6.12 4.12
N LEU A 20 -1.99 -5.40 3.01
CA LEU A 20 -1.54 -5.96 1.74
C LEU A 20 -0.06 -6.40 1.79
N VAL A 21 0.82 -5.60 2.41
CA VAL A 21 2.23 -5.96 2.65
C VAL A 21 2.34 -7.25 3.45
N ARG A 22 1.65 -7.33 4.60
CA ARG A 22 1.67 -8.53 5.47
C ARG A 22 1.19 -9.77 4.72
N SER A 23 0.08 -9.65 3.99
CA SER A 23 -0.50 -10.76 3.24
C SER A 23 0.40 -11.22 2.09
N THR A 24 1.03 -10.28 1.40
CA THR A 24 2.00 -10.58 0.33
C THR A 24 3.24 -11.28 0.88
N LYS A 25 3.80 -10.81 1.99
CA LYS A 25 4.95 -11.48 2.65
C LYS A 25 4.59 -12.90 3.09
N LYS A 26 3.40 -13.11 3.65
CA LYS A 26 2.89 -14.45 4.01
C LYS A 26 2.75 -15.36 2.78
N TYR A 27 2.18 -14.84 1.69
CA TYR A 27 2.08 -15.58 0.43
C TYR A 27 3.45 -15.98 -0.12
N ALA A 28 4.41 -15.05 -0.09
CA ALA A 28 5.79 -15.25 -0.53
C ALA A 28 6.48 -16.36 0.29
N ALA A 29 6.34 -16.32 1.62
CA ALA A 29 6.88 -17.31 2.54
C ALA A 29 6.31 -18.71 2.28
N ILE A 30 4.98 -18.84 2.13
CA ILE A 30 4.32 -20.12 1.81
C ILE A 30 4.81 -20.69 0.48
N LYS A 31 5.09 -19.83 -0.49
CA LYS A 31 5.58 -20.24 -1.82
C LYS A 31 7.09 -20.37 -1.90
N ASN A 32 7.82 -20.06 -0.83
CA ASN A 32 9.28 -19.94 -0.80
C ASN A 32 9.84 -19.09 -1.97
N LYS A 33 9.18 -17.96 -2.24
CA LYS A 33 9.54 -17.02 -3.31
C LYS A 33 9.91 -15.66 -2.76
N LYS A 34 10.85 -14.98 -3.42
CA LYS A 34 11.10 -13.56 -3.19
C LYS A 34 10.10 -12.72 -3.98
N ILE A 35 9.68 -11.59 -3.42
CA ILE A 35 8.84 -10.62 -4.11
C ILE A 35 9.75 -9.59 -4.77
N THR A 36 9.83 -9.63 -6.09
CA THR A 36 10.61 -8.69 -6.92
C THR A 36 9.75 -7.97 -7.96
N THR A 37 8.52 -8.41 -8.16
CA THR A 37 7.59 -7.86 -9.16
C THR A 37 6.21 -7.61 -8.56
N VAL A 38 5.36 -6.91 -9.30
CA VAL A 38 3.99 -6.58 -8.88
C VAL A 38 3.01 -7.75 -9.00
N ASP A 39 3.25 -8.75 -9.87
CA ASP A 39 2.25 -9.81 -10.14
C ASP A 39 1.83 -10.63 -8.91
N PRO A 40 2.75 -11.05 -8.02
CA PRO A 40 2.36 -11.72 -6.78
C PRO A 40 1.48 -10.83 -5.90
N ILE A 41 1.73 -9.53 -5.90
CA ILE A 41 0.99 -8.53 -5.13
C ILE A 41 -0.39 -8.32 -5.73
N ILE A 42 -0.49 -8.18 -7.04
CA ILE A 42 -1.76 -8.07 -7.78
C ILE A 42 -2.65 -9.27 -7.46
N ARG A 43 -2.08 -10.48 -7.43
CA ARG A 43 -2.83 -11.70 -7.08
C ARG A 43 -3.38 -11.66 -5.66
N VAL A 44 -2.58 -11.21 -4.69
CA VAL A 44 -3.01 -11.09 -3.29
C VAL A 44 -4.02 -9.96 -3.15
N CYS A 45 -3.81 -8.82 -3.81
CA CYS A 45 -4.67 -7.66 -3.78
C CYS A 45 -6.06 -7.95 -4.37
N LYS A 46 -6.13 -8.60 -5.54
CA LYS A 46 -7.41 -9.07 -6.12
C LYS A 46 -8.16 -10.04 -5.20
N LYS A 47 -7.43 -10.88 -4.45
CA LYS A 47 -8.03 -11.81 -3.49
C LYS A 47 -8.59 -11.10 -2.26
N MET A 48 -7.91 -10.07 -1.77
CA MET A 48 -8.32 -9.30 -0.59
C MET A 48 -9.42 -8.28 -0.91
N TYR A 49 -9.37 -7.68 -2.09
CA TYR A 49 -10.24 -6.59 -2.51
C TYR A 49 -10.79 -6.87 -3.92
N PRO A 50 -11.78 -7.76 -4.06
CA PRO A 50 -12.28 -8.19 -5.37
C PRO A 50 -13.02 -7.09 -6.15
N THR A 51 -13.47 -6.03 -5.46
CA THR A 51 -14.30 -4.95 -6.02
C THR A 51 -13.51 -3.71 -6.42
N ILE A 52 -12.18 -3.69 -6.27
CA ILE A 52 -11.38 -2.50 -6.60
C ILE A 52 -11.18 -2.37 -8.10
N THR A 53 -11.05 -1.13 -8.57
CA THR A 53 -10.77 -0.88 -9.98
C THR A 53 -9.37 -1.36 -10.36
N TYR A 54 -9.15 -1.65 -11.65
CA TYR A 54 -7.83 -2.04 -12.15
C TYR A 54 -6.76 -0.95 -11.87
N ARG A 55 -7.16 0.32 -11.91
CA ARG A 55 -6.28 1.44 -11.59
C ARG A 55 -5.83 1.41 -10.13
N GLU A 56 -6.77 1.33 -9.19
CA GLU A 56 -6.47 1.28 -7.75
C GLU A 56 -5.67 0.02 -7.39
N LEU A 57 -5.98 -1.11 -8.03
CA LEU A 57 -5.24 -2.36 -7.90
C LEU A 57 -3.76 -2.17 -8.25
N MET A 58 -3.47 -1.50 -9.37
CA MET A 58 -2.09 -1.24 -9.77
C MET A 58 -1.40 -0.26 -8.84
N GLU A 59 -2.07 0.83 -8.45
CA GLU A 59 -1.53 1.82 -7.51
C GLU A 59 -1.15 1.14 -6.17
N LEU A 60 -2.06 0.39 -5.56
CA LEU A 60 -1.82 -0.34 -4.32
C LEU A 60 -0.69 -1.36 -4.47
N SER A 61 -0.65 -2.08 -5.60
CA SER A 61 0.36 -3.12 -5.84
C SER A 61 1.76 -2.52 -6.00
N GLN A 62 1.89 -1.38 -6.71
CA GLN A 62 3.15 -0.68 -6.88
C GLN A 62 3.65 -0.07 -5.57
N THR A 63 2.78 0.59 -4.79
CA THR A 63 3.14 1.14 -3.48
C THR A 63 3.59 0.03 -2.53
N THR A 64 2.88 -1.10 -2.53
CA THR A 64 3.25 -2.28 -1.73
C THR A 64 4.61 -2.84 -2.16
N LEU A 65 4.89 -2.91 -3.46
CA LEU A 65 6.17 -3.40 -3.98
C LEU A 65 7.33 -2.56 -3.47
N ARG A 66 7.23 -1.23 -3.58
CA ARG A 66 8.25 -0.29 -3.08
C ARG A 66 8.55 -0.55 -1.60
N ILE A 67 7.51 -0.60 -0.76
CA ILE A 67 7.64 -0.87 0.68
C ILE A 67 8.31 -2.22 0.94
N ILE A 68 7.95 -3.26 0.19
CA ILE A 68 8.55 -4.60 0.36
C ILE A 68 10.02 -4.62 -0.05
N LEU A 69 10.38 -3.94 -1.13
CA LEU A 69 11.76 -3.85 -1.62
C LEU A 69 12.67 -3.00 -0.72
N GLY A 70 12.11 -2.35 0.30
CA GLY A 70 12.89 -1.46 1.17
C GLY A 70 13.28 -0.16 0.47
N GLU A 71 12.76 0.08 -0.75
CA GLU A 71 12.60 1.43 -1.26
C GLU A 71 11.60 2.06 -0.32
N THR A 72 12.11 2.79 0.68
CA THR A 72 11.29 3.64 1.52
C THR A 72 10.37 4.38 0.56
N ALA A 73 9.05 4.18 0.71
CA ALA A 73 8.11 5.13 0.16
C ALA A 73 8.58 6.46 0.72
N THR A 74 9.24 7.25 -0.12
CA THR A 74 9.99 8.43 0.28
C THR A 74 9.04 9.24 1.14
N SER A 75 9.40 9.36 2.42
CA SER A 75 8.86 10.26 3.43
C SER A 75 7.83 11.26 2.89
N ASN A 76 6.55 10.89 2.80
CA ASN A 76 5.47 11.79 2.40
C ASN A 76 4.11 11.45 3.04
N TYR A 77 4.10 10.66 4.13
CA TYR A 77 2.93 10.61 5.02
C TYR A 77 3.07 11.57 6.23
N GLN A 78 4.14 12.36 6.28
CA GLN A 78 4.22 13.59 7.07
C GLN A 78 4.25 14.78 6.13
N THR A 79 3.08 15.25 5.70
CA THR A 79 2.95 16.64 5.25
C THR A 79 2.81 17.50 6.51
N THR A 80 3.90 17.66 7.26
CA THR A 80 4.03 18.85 8.12
C THR A 80 4.38 19.99 7.16
N LEU A 81 3.36 20.51 6.48
CA LEU A 81 3.47 21.75 5.73
C LEU A 81 3.42 22.90 6.74
N LEU A 82 4.48 23.06 7.54
CA LEU A 82 4.76 24.30 8.24
C LEU A 82 5.31 25.27 7.22
N THR A 83 4.41 25.89 6.47
CA THR A 83 4.72 27.01 5.58
C THR A 83 3.91 28.21 6.08
N HIS A 84 4.65 29.10 6.75
CA HIS A 84 4.32 30.49 7.15
C HIS A 84 3.44 30.73 8.39
N LEU A 85 4.09 31.01 9.52
CA LEU A 85 3.85 32.20 10.35
C LEU A 85 5.19 32.87 10.63
#